data_AF-A0A7K0K319-F1
#
_entry.id   AF-A0A7K0K319-F1
#
_cell.length_a   1.000
_cell.length_b   1.000
_cell.length_c   1.000
_cell.angle_alpha   90.00
_cell.angle_beta   90.00
_cell.angle_gamma   90.00
#
_symmetry.space_group_name_H-M   'P 1'
#
loop_
_entity.id
_entity.type
_entity.pdbx_description
1 polymer ?
#
loop_
_entity_poly.entity_id
_entity_poly.type
_entity_poly.pdbx_seq_one_letter_code
_entity_poly.pdbx_strand_id
1 'polypeptide(L)'
;MRSKTKVLVSLLGTGAVFSLSACVALPTSGQVQASEIEVGSNQPLLGLSAPGPVADGSPEEIVTGFIRACSAGFSDDFTVARSFLAPKAAVDWKPDTQVKIFDTNDGIDITVANDGAVEASAKAVGSVDENGKYSVTDSTALVQERFSLVKGADNQWRISSLEDGVILSQSAFSSIYASSPVYFLAPDHKDLVPDLRWYPRRRLSSYLVNALLAGPLEPLQTAATSVFLPGTTLRGGTVVVFDRVANVPLDTPQAFTDPHAIALAYWQIGATLRDVSGISAVSLSLGNVPLENTEPINDPSGTQNPVMVQDGNLIRLVSEKIEVLIPATALGNLTISHPAVSADGKTIVFTDTSGQRLYLWSRQTAVKLLEGRELLAPSVDRVGWIWSANRAKAGQVMALKPDGTRVDLDLPWQDSSELETVTVSPDGTRLAAMRRVNGKDQVTLALIVRDQNGSPLSLLGAQDVELGSEPVVSLAWVQGYSLVALTGTDDKTTVRIIPLFGPVSSLPGVKNASGLAAGKTENQIYLVTAAGELYQRSGRNWQHALSGVHDPTYPG
;
A
#
# COMPACT_ATOMS: atom_id res chain seq x y z
N MET A 1 -8.72 86.38 -47.06
CA MET A 1 -9.74 86.14 -46.00
C MET A 1 -9.20 85.09 -45.03
N ARG A 2 -9.16 85.43 -43.74
CA ARG A 2 -9.15 84.59 -42.50
C ARG A 2 -8.47 83.20 -42.59
N SER A 3 -7.29 83.02 -41.95
CA SER A 3 -7.08 82.50 -40.58
C SER A 3 -7.49 81.02 -40.43
N LYS A 4 -6.63 80.07 -40.02
CA LYS A 4 -5.92 79.98 -38.74
C LYS A 4 -5.03 78.70 -38.75
N THR A 5 -3.80 78.82 -38.22
CA THR A 5 -3.21 77.90 -37.19
C THR A 5 -2.81 76.47 -37.66
N LYS A 6 -1.62 75.89 -37.45
CA LYS A 6 -0.51 76.06 -36.48
C LYS A 6 0.76 75.36 -37.02
N VAL A 7 1.90 76.05 -36.93
CA VAL A 7 3.18 75.67 -36.28
C VAL A 7 3.67 74.22 -36.40
N LEU A 8 4.94 73.88 -36.58
CA LEU A 8 6.20 74.48 -37.07
C LEU A 8 7.18 73.32 -36.87
N VAL A 9 7.88 72.94 -37.94
CA VAL A 9 8.84 71.83 -37.98
C VAL A 9 10.21 72.32 -37.53
N SER A 10 10.85 71.61 -36.60
CA SER A 10 12.28 71.66 -36.27
C SER A 10 12.50 70.71 -35.09
N LEU A 11 13.41 69.73 -35.07
CA LEU A 11 14.74 69.65 -35.66
C LEU A 11 15.11 68.15 -35.73
N LEU A 12 15.52 67.67 -36.90
CA LEU A 12 16.12 66.36 -37.10
C LEU A 12 17.63 66.49 -36.87
N GLY A 13 18.23 65.62 -36.06
CA GLY A 13 19.68 65.42 -36.14
C GLY A 13 20.35 65.00 -34.83
N THR A 14 20.89 63.79 -34.85
CA THR A 14 21.97 63.29 -33.97
C THR A 14 21.52 62.78 -32.59
N GLY A 15 20.98 61.56 -32.59
CA GLY A 15 20.67 60.81 -31.37
C GLY A 15 20.58 59.31 -31.66
N ALA A 16 21.60 58.76 -32.32
CA ALA A 16 21.75 57.32 -32.48
C ALA A 16 23.11 56.92 -31.91
N VAL A 17 23.07 56.18 -30.80
CA VAL A 17 24.06 55.24 -30.22
C VAL A 17 24.02 55.37 -28.70
N PHE A 18 23.03 54.74 -28.08
CA PHE A 18 23.13 54.10 -26.76
C PHE A 18 22.13 52.95 -26.78
N SER A 19 22.52 51.89 -27.49
CA SER A 19 21.84 50.61 -27.48
C SER A 19 21.83 50.07 -26.05
N LEU A 20 20.64 49.70 -25.59
CA LEU A 20 20.34 49.18 -24.27
C LEU A 20 21.22 47.97 -23.92
N SER A 21 22.06 48.10 -22.89
CA SER A 21 22.56 46.98 -22.09
C SER A 21 21.71 46.85 -20.83
N ALA A 22 20.46 46.42 -20.99
CA ALA A 22 19.64 45.91 -19.90
C ALA A 22 19.50 44.39 -20.07
N CYS A 23 20.56 43.65 -19.72
CA CYS A 23 20.43 42.23 -19.46
C CYS A 23 19.53 42.09 -18.22
N VAL A 24 18.26 41.74 -18.42
CA VAL A 24 17.41 41.23 -17.33
C VAL A 24 18.05 39.91 -16.89
N ALA A 25 18.76 39.95 -15.77
CA ALA A 25 19.26 38.74 -15.13
C ALA A 25 18.04 37.93 -14.65
N LEU A 26 17.78 36.81 -15.32
CA LEU A 26 16.88 35.79 -14.80
C LEU A 26 17.46 35.29 -13.46
N PRO A 27 16.67 35.27 -12.37
CA PRO A 27 17.14 34.73 -11.11
C PRO A 27 17.53 33.26 -11.30
N THR A 28 18.82 32.95 -11.18
CA THR A 28 19.36 31.59 -11.27
C THR A 28 19.20 30.79 -9.96
N SER A 29 18.51 31.36 -8.98
CA SER A 29 18.20 30.73 -7.70
C SER A 29 16.81 31.15 -7.25
N GLY A 30 15.85 30.24 -7.39
CA GLY A 30 14.58 30.25 -6.66
C GLY A 30 14.59 29.10 -5.67
N GLN A 31 13.94 29.24 -4.52
CA GLN A 31 13.72 28.11 -3.63
C GLN A 31 12.95 27.03 -4.39
N VAL A 32 13.53 25.82 -4.44
CA VAL A 32 12.81 24.64 -4.93
C VAL A 32 11.72 24.36 -3.90
N GLN A 33 10.49 24.76 -4.22
CA GLN A 33 9.33 24.32 -3.47
C GLN A 33 9.09 22.87 -3.88
N ALA A 34 9.24 21.94 -2.95
CA ALA A 34 8.77 20.58 -3.14
C ALA A 34 7.26 20.67 -3.39
N SER A 35 6.84 20.40 -4.63
CA SER A 35 5.42 20.27 -4.92
C SER A 35 4.98 18.97 -4.29
N GLU A 36 4.09 19.05 -3.31
CA GLU A 36 3.37 17.92 -2.73
C GLU A 36 2.36 17.42 -3.79
N ILE A 37 2.89 16.86 -4.87
CA ILE A 37 2.08 16.10 -5.82
C ILE A 37 1.92 14.73 -5.17
N GLU A 38 0.89 14.59 -4.34
CA GLU A 38 0.29 13.29 -4.16
C GLU A 38 -0.14 12.82 -5.56
N VAL A 39 0.46 11.72 -6.02
CA VAL A 39 0.02 11.05 -7.24
C VAL A 39 -1.33 10.40 -6.90
N GLY A 40 -2.39 11.19 -6.97
CA GLY A 40 -3.76 10.70 -6.84
C GLY A 40 -4.02 9.70 -7.96
N SER A 41 -4.00 8.41 -7.62
CA SER A 41 -4.09 7.29 -8.55
C SER A 41 -5.53 6.97 -8.99
N ASN A 42 -6.49 7.89 -8.79
CA ASN A 42 -7.94 7.64 -8.88
C ASN A 42 -8.69 8.62 -9.82
N GLN A 43 -8.13 8.92 -10.99
CA GLN A 43 -8.87 9.67 -12.01
C GLN A 43 -9.97 8.80 -12.68
N PRO A 44 -11.21 9.30 -12.84
CA PRO A 44 -12.26 8.55 -13.53
C PRO A 44 -11.95 8.43 -15.03
N LEU A 45 -11.96 7.20 -15.54
CA LEU A 45 -11.75 6.92 -16.96
C LEU A 45 -12.99 7.27 -17.79
N LEU A 46 -12.74 7.73 -19.02
CA LEU A 46 -13.73 7.73 -20.10
C LEU A 46 -14.14 6.28 -20.38
N GLY A 47 -15.45 5.98 -20.42
CA GLY A 47 -15.96 4.62 -20.52
C GLY A 47 -15.39 3.87 -21.73
N LEU A 48 -14.86 2.67 -21.51
CA LEU A 48 -14.52 1.75 -22.59
C LEU A 48 -15.81 1.30 -23.27
N SER A 49 -15.88 1.39 -24.59
CA SER A 49 -16.95 0.78 -25.39
C SER A 49 -16.38 -0.38 -26.20
N ALA A 50 -17.06 -1.53 -26.13
CA ALA A 50 -16.75 -2.71 -26.92
C ALA A 50 -17.86 -2.95 -27.95
N PRO A 51 -17.53 -3.40 -29.18
CA PRO A 51 -18.54 -3.85 -30.13
C PRO A 51 -19.20 -5.16 -29.66
N GLY A 52 -20.46 -5.37 -30.05
CA GLY A 52 -21.15 -6.64 -29.86
C GLY A 52 -20.61 -7.77 -30.76
N PRO A 53 -21.23 -8.97 -30.73
CA PRO A 53 -20.77 -10.12 -31.50
C PRO A 53 -20.82 -9.83 -33.00
N VAL A 54 -19.74 -10.20 -33.68
CA VAL A 54 -19.65 -10.11 -35.15
C VAL A 54 -20.61 -11.12 -35.76
N ALA A 55 -21.38 -10.67 -36.76
CA ALA A 55 -22.27 -11.55 -37.51
C ALA A 55 -21.47 -12.61 -38.26
N ASP A 56 -21.92 -13.86 -38.17
CA ASP A 56 -21.28 -15.05 -38.75
C ASP A 56 -19.82 -15.29 -38.28
N GLY A 57 -19.44 -14.68 -37.15
CA GLY A 57 -18.10 -14.84 -36.57
C GLY A 57 -17.80 -16.27 -36.15
N SER A 58 -16.54 -16.67 -36.25
CA SER A 58 -16.08 -18.00 -35.82
C SER A 58 -16.20 -18.16 -34.28
N PRO A 59 -16.20 -19.39 -33.75
CA PRO A 59 -16.17 -19.62 -32.30
C PRO A 59 -15.07 -18.82 -31.56
N GLU A 60 -13.88 -18.78 -32.14
CA GLU A 60 -12.71 -18.04 -31.63
C GLU A 60 -12.97 -16.52 -31.62
N GLU A 61 -13.56 -15.98 -32.68
CA GLU A 61 -13.92 -14.55 -32.77
C GLU A 61 -14.98 -14.17 -31.73
N ILE A 62 -15.96 -15.05 -31.48
CA ILE A 62 -16.98 -14.85 -30.44
C ILE A 62 -16.35 -14.81 -29.05
N VAL A 63 -15.44 -15.75 -28.73
CA VAL A 63 -14.76 -15.76 -27.43
C VAL A 63 -13.81 -14.57 -27.27
N THR A 64 -13.06 -14.23 -28.31
CA THR A 64 -12.18 -13.04 -28.31
C THR A 64 -13.00 -11.76 -28.07
N GLY A 65 -14.13 -11.62 -28.76
CA GLY A 65 -15.04 -10.49 -28.59
C GLY A 65 -15.66 -10.44 -27.19
N PHE A 66 -16.02 -11.59 -26.62
CA PHE A 66 -16.52 -11.69 -25.25
C PHE A 66 -15.48 -11.22 -24.22
N ILE A 67 -14.25 -11.72 -24.28
CA ILE A 67 -13.16 -11.31 -23.35
C ILE A 67 -12.89 -9.81 -23.46
N ARG A 68 -12.88 -9.26 -24.68
CA ARG A 68 -12.77 -7.81 -24.90
C ARG A 68 -13.96 -7.04 -24.31
N ALA A 69 -15.17 -7.55 -24.48
CA ALA A 69 -16.39 -6.94 -23.92
C ALA A 69 -16.40 -6.96 -22.39
N CYS A 70 -15.83 -7.98 -21.74
CA CYS A 70 -15.71 -8.03 -20.28
C CYS A 70 -14.89 -6.85 -19.72
N SER A 71 -13.87 -6.37 -20.43
CA SER A 71 -13.12 -5.18 -20.02
C SER A 71 -13.98 -3.91 -20.04
N ALA A 72 -14.92 -3.79 -20.98
CA ALA A 72 -15.90 -2.69 -21.02
C ALA A 72 -17.04 -2.88 -20.00
N GLY A 73 -17.27 -4.12 -19.57
CA GLY A 73 -18.35 -4.57 -18.70
C GLY A 73 -18.52 -3.79 -17.40
N PHE A 74 -17.42 -3.37 -16.80
CA PHE A 74 -17.42 -2.59 -15.56
C PHE A 74 -18.00 -1.18 -15.73
N SER A 75 -18.15 -0.70 -16.96
CA SER A 75 -18.77 0.60 -17.28
C SER A 75 -20.26 0.49 -17.64
N ASP A 76 -20.69 -0.62 -18.25
CA ASP A 76 -22.05 -0.81 -18.81
C ASP A 76 -22.84 -1.94 -18.13
N ASP A 77 -22.40 -2.38 -16.94
CA ASP A 77 -22.99 -3.48 -16.18
C ASP A 77 -23.02 -4.80 -16.98
N PHE A 78 -21.97 -5.04 -17.77
CA PHE A 78 -21.74 -6.21 -18.63
C PHE A 78 -22.78 -6.43 -19.74
N THR A 79 -23.52 -5.39 -20.11
CA THR A 79 -24.59 -5.47 -21.12
C THR A 79 -24.06 -6.01 -22.45
N VAL A 80 -22.94 -5.47 -22.95
CA VAL A 80 -22.34 -5.95 -24.21
C VAL A 80 -21.78 -7.36 -24.07
N ALA A 81 -21.10 -7.69 -22.97
CA ALA A 81 -20.54 -9.02 -22.75
C ALA A 81 -21.63 -10.11 -22.75
N ARG A 82 -22.78 -9.83 -22.12
CA ARG A 82 -23.93 -10.75 -22.09
C ARG A 82 -24.51 -11.02 -23.49
N SER A 83 -24.32 -10.15 -24.47
CA SER A 83 -24.78 -10.36 -25.85
C SER A 83 -24.03 -11.47 -26.61
N PHE A 84 -22.84 -11.87 -26.14
CA PHE A 84 -22.09 -13.00 -26.66
C PHE A 84 -22.56 -14.35 -26.10
N LEU A 85 -23.35 -14.33 -25.03
CA LEU A 85 -23.80 -15.52 -24.31
C LEU A 85 -25.15 -16.02 -24.85
N ALA A 86 -25.38 -17.33 -24.75
CA ALA A 86 -26.70 -17.91 -24.98
C ALA A 86 -27.67 -17.46 -23.88
N PRO A 87 -28.99 -17.36 -24.12
CA PRO A 87 -29.93 -16.74 -23.18
C PRO A 87 -29.86 -17.26 -21.73
N LYS A 88 -29.68 -18.58 -21.56
CA LYS A 88 -29.52 -19.18 -20.24
C LYS A 88 -28.20 -18.78 -19.57
N ALA A 89 -27.08 -18.91 -20.30
CA ALA A 89 -25.76 -18.51 -19.81
C ALA A 89 -25.70 -16.99 -19.49
N ALA A 90 -26.40 -16.17 -20.28
CA ALA A 90 -26.49 -14.73 -20.06
C ALA A 90 -27.21 -14.35 -18.75
N VAL A 91 -28.05 -15.23 -18.20
CA VAL A 91 -28.73 -15.02 -16.91
C VAL A 91 -27.93 -15.63 -15.76
N ASP A 92 -27.40 -16.82 -15.97
CA ASP A 92 -26.71 -17.59 -14.94
C ASP A 92 -25.31 -17.03 -14.62
N TRP A 93 -24.62 -16.44 -15.60
CA TRP A 93 -23.25 -15.94 -15.46
C TRP A 93 -23.14 -14.74 -14.51
N LYS A 94 -22.23 -14.86 -13.55
CA LYS A 94 -21.90 -13.83 -12.55
C LYS A 94 -20.51 -13.26 -12.82
N PRO A 95 -20.39 -12.05 -13.40
CA PRO A 95 -19.09 -11.46 -13.72
C PRO A 95 -18.28 -10.99 -12.51
N ASP A 96 -18.94 -10.67 -11.39
CA ASP A 96 -18.32 -10.02 -10.23
C ASP A 96 -17.72 -11.01 -9.20
N THR A 97 -17.77 -12.31 -9.46
CA THR A 97 -17.29 -13.35 -8.51
C THR A 97 -15.77 -13.43 -8.45
N GLN A 98 -15.09 -13.21 -9.58
CA GLN A 98 -13.64 -13.26 -9.69
C GLN A 98 -13.15 -12.52 -10.93
N VAL A 99 -11.97 -11.92 -10.82
CA VAL A 99 -11.15 -11.45 -11.94
C VAL A 99 -9.88 -12.28 -12.02
N LYS A 100 -9.63 -12.94 -13.15
CA LYS A 100 -8.35 -13.56 -13.49
C LYS A 100 -7.53 -12.58 -14.32
N ILE A 101 -6.27 -12.34 -13.94
CA ILE A 101 -5.42 -11.31 -14.53
C ILE A 101 -4.28 -11.98 -15.28
N PHE A 102 -4.13 -11.64 -16.56
CA PHE A 102 -3.04 -12.16 -17.40
C PHE A 102 -2.07 -11.07 -17.85
N ASP A 103 -0.85 -11.47 -18.20
CA ASP A 103 0.20 -10.56 -18.66
C ASP A 103 -0.21 -9.91 -20.00
N THR A 104 -0.21 -8.58 -20.04
CA THR A 104 -0.60 -7.85 -21.26
C THR A 104 0.37 -8.10 -22.42
N ASN A 105 1.65 -8.33 -22.14
CA ASN A 105 2.68 -8.47 -23.16
C ASN A 105 2.66 -9.84 -23.81
N ASP A 106 2.33 -10.89 -23.05
CA ASP A 106 2.25 -12.26 -23.55
C ASP A 106 0.93 -12.52 -24.30
N GLY A 107 -0.11 -11.72 -24.00
CA GLY A 107 -1.41 -11.84 -24.67
C GLY A 107 -2.19 -13.07 -24.20
N ILE A 108 -3.19 -13.46 -24.99
CA ILE A 108 -4.04 -14.63 -24.73
C ILE A 108 -4.08 -15.51 -25.97
N ASP A 109 -3.74 -16.78 -25.79
CA ASP A 109 -3.82 -17.80 -26.82
C ASP A 109 -5.22 -18.40 -26.82
N ILE A 110 -5.88 -18.40 -27.99
CA ILE A 110 -7.23 -18.93 -28.17
C ILE A 110 -7.17 -20.07 -29.17
N THR A 111 -7.65 -21.24 -28.77
CA THR A 111 -7.63 -22.46 -29.58
C THR A 111 -8.97 -23.19 -29.53
N VAL A 112 -9.28 -23.96 -30.57
CA VAL A 112 -10.48 -24.82 -30.62
C VAL A 112 -10.08 -26.25 -30.29
N ALA A 113 -10.69 -26.81 -29.25
CA ALA A 113 -10.53 -28.20 -28.86
C ALA A 113 -11.25 -29.15 -29.83
N ASN A 114 -10.87 -30.43 -29.81
CA ASN A 114 -11.41 -31.45 -30.72
C ASN A 114 -12.94 -31.64 -30.60
N ASP A 115 -13.54 -31.29 -29.46
CA ASP A 115 -14.98 -31.36 -29.21
C ASP A 115 -15.72 -30.05 -29.54
N GLY A 116 -15.03 -29.07 -30.13
CA GLY A 116 -15.61 -27.80 -30.58
C GLY A 116 -15.71 -26.71 -29.50
N ALA A 117 -15.24 -26.97 -28.28
CA ALA A 117 -15.08 -25.92 -27.28
C ALA A 117 -13.89 -25.03 -27.61
N VAL A 118 -13.91 -23.79 -27.12
CA VAL A 118 -12.80 -22.84 -27.25
C VAL A 118 -12.07 -22.76 -25.93
N GLU A 119 -10.74 -22.90 -25.97
CA GLU A 119 -9.86 -22.77 -24.81
C GLU A 119 -9.05 -21.48 -24.93
N ALA A 120 -9.06 -20.68 -23.88
CA ALA A 120 -8.24 -19.49 -23.74
C ALA A 120 -7.17 -19.73 -22.67
N SER A 121 -5.91 -19.52 -23.03
CA SER A 121 -4.76 -19.73 -22.15
C SER A 121 -3.84 -18.52 -22.17
N ALA A 122 -3.39 -18.07 -21.01
CA ALA A 122 -2.44 -16.95 -20.90
C ALA A 122 -1.58 -17.12 -19.65
N LYS A 123 -0.42 -16.46 -19.61
CA LYS A 123 0.40 -16.39 -18.40
C LYS A 123 -0.34 -15.60 -17.31
N ALA A 124 -0.51 -16.21 -16.15
CA ALA A 124 -1.18 -15.60 -15.03
C ALA A 124 -0.29 -14.56 -14.32
N VAL A 125 -0.90 -13.47 -13.89
CA VAL A 125 -0.28 -12.43 -13.04
C VAL A 125 -0.88 -12.46 -11.64
N GLY A 126 -2.17 -12.80 -11.53
CA GLY A 126 -2.87 -12.90 -10.27
C GLY A 126 -4.38 -13.02 -10.46
N SER A 127 -5.11 -12.97 -9.35
CA SER A 127 -6.56 -12.93 -9.36
C SER A 127 -7.10 -12.06 -8.23
N VAL A 128 -8.33 -11.59 -8.38
CA VAL A 128 -9.09 -10.88 -7.35
C VAL A 128 -10.42 -11.59 -7.17
N ASP A 129 -10.78 -11.93 -5.93
CA ASP A 129 -12.08 -12.53 -5.61
C ASP A 129 -13.17 -11.46 -5.33
N GLU A 130 -14.40 -11.92 -5.09
CA GLU A 130 -15.54 -11.07 -4.74
C GLU A 130 -15.35 -10.20 -3.49
N ASN A 131 -14.43 -10.59 -2.60
CA ASN A 131 -14.08 -9.85 -1.39
C ASN A 131 -12.96 -8.82 -1.65
N GLY A 132 -12.55 -8.64 -2.91
CA GLY A 132 -11.46 -7.76 -3.30
C GLY A 132 -10.09 -8.24 -2.82
N LYS A 133 -9.93 -9.52 -2.45
CA LYS A 133 -8.64 -10.07 -2.05
C LYS A 133 -7.82 -10.39 -3.29
N TYR A 134 -6.70 -9.71 -3.45
CA TYR A 134 -5.74 -10.00 -4.51
C TYR A 134 -4.85 -11.18 -4.11
N SER A 135 -4.76 -12.19 -4.97
CA SER A 135 -3.85 -13.32 -4.83
C SER A 135 -2.84 -13.31 -5.98
N VAL A 136 -1.55 -13.26 -5.64
CA VAL A 136 -0.46 -13.42 -6.61
C VAL A 136 -0.38 -14.90 -7.00
N THR A 137 -0.06 -15.19 -8.25
CA THR A 137 0.19 -16.55 -8.72
C THR A 137 1.67 -16.74 -9.03
N ASP A 138 2.19 -17.95 -8.88
CA ASP A 138 3.56 -18.29 -9.24
C ASP A 138 3.86 -17.91 -10.70
N SER A 139 5.10 -17.52 -10.99
CA SER A 139 5.53 -17.05 -12.31
C SER A 139 5.31 -18.04 -13.48
N THR A 140 5.05 -19.31 -13.18
CA THR A 140 4.77 -20.39 -14.15
C THR A 140 3.29 -20.69 -14.32
N ALA A 141 2.41 -20.05 -13.55
CA ALA A 141 0.99 -20.35 -13.60
C ALA A 141 0.31 -19.78 -14.86
N LEU A 142 -0.72 -20.48 -15.30
CA LEU A 142 -1.52 -20.10 -16.46
C LEU A 142 -2.96 -19.81 -16.02
N VAL A 143 -3.55 -18.78 -16.61
CA VAL A 143 -5.00 -18.64 -16.68
C VAL A 143 -5.45 -19.58 -17.79
N GLN A 144 -6.33 -20.52 -17.48
CA GLN A 144 -6.92 -21.45 -18.44
C GLN A 144 -8.44 -21.43 -18.30
N GLU A 145 -9.13 -21.15 -19.40
CA GLU A 145 -10.56 -20.89 -19.43
C GLU A 145 -11.18 -21.60 -20.63
N ARG A 146 -12.32 -22.25 -20.39
CA ARG A 146 -12.96 -23.12 -21.38
C ARG A 146 -14.38 -22.67 -21.64
N PHE A 147 -14.67 -22.38 -22.90
CA PHE A 147 -15.96 -21.89 -23.36
C PHE A 147 -16.63 -22.97 -24.22
N SER A 148 -17.84 -23.35 -23.86
CA SER A 148 -18.69 -24.19 -24.72
C SER A 148 -19.57 -23.28 -25.57
N LEU A 149 -19.70 -23.57 -26.87
CA LEU A 149 -20.51 -22.77 -27.79
C LEU A 149 -21.62 -23.59 -28.42
N VAL A 150 -22.73 -22.90 -28.72
CA VAL A 150 -23.87 -23.44 -29.46
C VAL A 150 -24.31 -22.44 -30.51
N LYS A 151 -24.99 -22.93 -31.55
CA LYS A 151 -25.68 -22.06 -32.51
C LYS A 151 -27.09 -21.74 -32.01
N GLY A 152 -27.41 -20.46 -31.96
CA GLY A 152 -28.75 -19.98 -31.65
C GLY A 152 -29.75 -20.24 -32.77
N ALA A 153 -31.01 -19.85 -32.55
CA ALA A 153 -32.08 -19.94 -33.55
C ALA A 153 -31.82 -19.05 -34.79
N ASP A 154 -30.99 -18.02 -34.62
CA ASP A 154 -30.48 -17.12 -35.67
C ASP A 154 -29.26 -17.70 -36.42
N ASN A 155 -28.90 -18.96 -36.15
CA ASN A 155 -27.72 -19.66 -36.71
C ASN A 155 -26.37 -18.98 -36.36
N GLN A 156 -26.35 -18.12 -35.35
CA GLN A 156 -25.15 -17.44 -34.85
C GLN A 156 -24.53 -18.20 -33.68
N TRP A 157 -23.20 -18.19 -33.58
CA TRP A 157 -22.50 -18.77 -32.42
C TRP A 157 -22.69 -17.92 -31.17
N ARG A 158 -22.95 -18.59 -30.04
CA ARG A 158 -23.07 -18.01 -28.70
C ARG A 158 -22.44 -18.94 -27.67
N ILE A 159 -21.86 -18.36 -26.62
CA ILE A 159 -21.27 -19.12 -25.51
C ILE A 159 -22.39 -19.67 -24.63
N SER A 160 -22.49 -21.00 -24.50
CA SER A 160 -23.52 -21.69 -23.73
C SER A 160 -23.09 -22.06 -22.31
N SER A 161 -21.79 -22.14 -22.05
CA SER A 161 -21.22 -22.46 -20.74
C SER A 161 -19.85 -21.84 -20.59
N LEU A 162 -19.58 -21.27 -19.42
CA LEU A 162 -18.34 -20.60 -19.01
C LEU A 162 -18.26 -20.59 -17.48
N GLU A 163 -17.06 -20.36 -16.94
CA GLU A 163 -16.89 -20.11 -15.51
C GLU A 163 -17.44 -18.72 -15.12
N ASP A 164 -17.87 -18.58 -13.86
CA ASP A 164 -18.21 -17.27 -13.30
C ASP A 164 -16.95 -16.42 -13.14
N GLY A 165 -17.09 -15.12 -13.36
CA GLY A 165 -15.98 -14.16 -13.35
C GLY A 165 -15.57 -13.68 -14.74
N VAL A 166 -14.45 -12.97 -14.78
CA VAL A 166 -13.89 -12.36 -15.99
C VAL A 166 -12.38 -12.53 -16.07
N ILE A 167 -11.86 -12.50 -17.30
CA ILE A 167 -10.43 -12.46 -17.57
C ILE A 167 -10.07 -11.05 -18.06
N LEU A 168 -9.08 -10.42 -17.44
CA LEU A 168 -8.60 -9.08 -17.81
C LEU A 168 -7.10 -9.10 -18.05
N SER A 169 -6.65 -8.34 -19.05
CA SER A 169 -5.22 -8.04 -19.16
C SER A 169 -4.80 -7.18 -17.97
N GLN A 170 -3.55 -7.30 -17.55
CA GLN A 170 -2.99 -6.48 -16.47
C GLN A 170 -3.21 -4.97 -16.69
N SER A 171 -3.05 -4.49 -17.93
CA SER A 171 -3.28 -3.10 -18.30
C SER A 171 -4.74 -2.66 -18.15
N ALA A 172 -5.70 -3.51 -18.55
CA ALA A 172 -7.12 -3.25 -18.35
C ALA A 172 -7.47 -3.26 -16.85
N PHE A 173 -6.95 -4.23 -16.09
CA PHE A 173 -7.15 -4.33 -14.65
C PHE A 173 -6.66 -3.08 -13.92
N SER A 174 -5.42 -2.63 -14.16
CA SER A 174 -4.87 -1.42 -13.53
C SER A 174 -5.66 -0.14 -13.87
N SER A 175 -6.34 -0.15 -15.02
CA SER A 175 -7.21 0.95 -15.45
C SER A 175 -8.57 0.91 -14.73
N ILE A 176 -9.18 -0.27 -14.59
CA ILE A 176 -10.55 -0.44 -14.10
C ILE A 176 -10.62 -0.52 -12.56
N TYR A 177 -9.62 -1.13 -11.93
CA TYR A 177 -9.57 -1.38 -10.49
C TYR A 177 -8.67 -0.38 -9.77
N ALA A 178 -8.99 -0.14 -8.50
CA ALA A 178 -8.15 0.58 -7.56
C ALA A 178 -7.87 -0.31 -6.34
N SER A 179 -6.67 -0.16 -5.81
CA SER A 179 -6.30 -0.71 -4.51
C SER A 179 -6.59 0.34 -3.44
N SER A 180 -7.27 -0.04 -2.36
CA SER A 180 -7.54 0.86 -1.23
C SER A 180 -7.68 0.07 0.08
N PRO A 181 -7.11 0.56 1.19
CA PRO A 181 -7.24 -0.10 2.48
C PRO A 181 -8.65 0.08 3.06
N VAL A 182 -9.22 -1.01 3.56
CA VAL A 182 -10.34 -1.00 4.50
C VAL A 182 -9.75 -0.98 5.91
N TYR A 183 -10.15 0.00 6.73
CA TYR A 183 -9.58 0.18 8.06
C TYR A 183 -10.45 -0.45 9.15
N PHE A 184 -9.92 -1.49 9.76
CA PHE A 184 -10.50 -2.17 10.93
C PHE A 184 -9.94 -1.60 12.23
N LEU A 185 -10.58 -1.88 13.36
CA LEU A 185 -10.06 -1.51 14.67
C LEU A 185 -9.02 -2.53 15.12
N ALA A 186 -7.94 -2.06 15.73
CA ALA A 186 -7.09 -2.95 16.51
C ALA A 186 -7.83 -3.40 17.79
N PRO A 187 -7.46 -4.51 18.45
CA PRO A 187 -8.24 -5.09 19.56
C PRO A 187 -8.42 -4.18 20.78
N ASP A 188 -7.52 -3.20 20.96
CA ASP A 188 -7.59 -2.18 22.02
C ASP A 188 -8.40 -0.92 21.63
N HIS A 189 -8.91 -0.88 20.39
CA HIS A 189 -9.63 0.25 19.77
C HIS A 189 -8.87 1.57 19.77
N LYS A 190 -7.54 1.54 19.87
CA LYS A 190 -6.68 2.74 19.89
C LYS A 190 -5.98 3.03 18.58
N ASP A 191 -6.09 2.15 17.60
CA ASP A 191 -5.52 2.33 16.26
C ASP A 191 -6.35 1.59 15.21
N LEU A 192 -6.07 1.89 13.95
CA LEU A 192 -6.67 1.27 12.78
C LEU A 192 -5.70 0.29 12.11
N VAL A 193 -6.23 -0.86 11.74
CA VAL A 193 -5.51 -1.93 11.05
C VAL A 193 -5.94 -1.92 9.59
N PRO A 194 -5.04 -1.61 8.65
CA PRO A 194 -5.38 -1.60 7.23
C PRO A 194 -5.50 -3.01 6.68
N ASP A 195 -6.45 -3.20 5.77
CA ASP A 195 -6.65 -4.41 4.97
C ASP A 195 -6.82 -4.01 3.50
N LEU A 196 -5.79 -4.26 2.69
CA LEU A 196 -5.73 -3.76 1.32
C LEU A 196 -6.66 -4.57 0.39
N ARG A 197 -7.66 -3.91 -0.20
CA ARG A 197 -8.63 -4.52 -1.12
C ARG A 197 -8.58 -3.92 -2.50
N TRP A 198 -8.93 -4.72 -3.50
CA TRP A 198 -9.03 -4.33 -4.91
C TRP A 198 -10.48 -4.34 -5.37
N TYR A 199 -10.99 -3.17 -5.74
CA TYR A 199 -12.36 -3.03 -6.23
C TYR A 199 -12.41 -2.18 -7.50
N PRO A 200 -13.47 -2.32 -8.32
CA PRO A 200 -13.71 -1.42 -9.43
C PRO A 200 -13.72 0.05 -8.96
N ARG A 201 -13.08 0.93 -9.72
CA ARG A 201 -13.06 2.38 -9.46
C ARG A 201 -14.47 2.98 -9.46
N ARG A 202 -15.33 2.48 -10.34
CA ARG A 202 -16.75 2.85 -10.39
C ARG A 202 -17.43 2.33 -9.11
N ARG A 203 -18.01 3.24 -8.33
CA ARG A 203 -18.65 2.96 -7.03
C ARG A 203 -17.69 2.43 -5.95
N LEU A 204 -16.39 2.74 -6.03
CA LEU A 204 -15.37 2.33 -5.07
C LEU A 204 -15.79 2.56 -3.61
N SER A 205 -16.39 3.72 -3.30
CA SER A 205 -16.90 4.02 -1.95
C SER A 205 -17.93 3.01 -1.43
N SER A 206 -18.80 2.50 -2.30
CA SER A 206 -19.81 1.51 -1.92
C SER A 206 -19.18 0.14 -1.65
N TYR A 207 -18.22 -0.27 -2.48
CA TYR A 207 -17.47 -1.52 -2.25
C TYR A 207 -16.69 -1.47 -0.94
N LEU A 208 -15.97 -0.39 -0.68
CA LEU A 208 -15.16 -0.24 0.53
C LEU A 208 -16.01 -0.23 1.80
N VAL A 209 -17.16 0.48 1.80
CA VAL A 209 -18.07 0.44 2.95
C VAL A 209 -18.69 -0.95 3.13
N ASN A 210 -19.15 -1.61 2.06
CA ASN A 210 -19.68 -2.97 2.18
C ASN A 210 -18.62 -3.94 2.72
N ALA A 211 -17.36 -3.82 2.30
CA ALA A 211 -16.25 -4.62 2.82
C ALA A 211 -16.00 -4.37 4.31
N LEU A 212 -16.05 -3.10 4.75
CA LEU A 212 -15.92 -2.74 6.16
C LEU A 212 -17.05 -3.32 7.03
N LEU A 213 -18.29 -3.27 6.52
CA LEU A 213 -19.47 -3.82 7.19
C LEU A 213 -19.44 -5.35 7.24
N ALA A 214 -18.87 -6.01 6.24
CA ALA A 214 -18.67 -7.46 6.23
C ALA A 214 -17.63 -7.93 7.25
N GLY A 215 -16.65 -7.09 7.57
CA GLY A 215 -15.61 -7.35 8.57
C GLY A 215 -14.25 -7.76 7.97
N PRO A 216 -13.23 -7.94 8.83
CA PRO A 216 -11.90 -8.36 8.39
C PRO A 216 -11.93 -9.78 7.79
N LEU A 217 -11.13 -10.03 6.75
CA LEU A 217 -11.00 -11.38 6.19
C LEU A 217 -10.12 -12.28 7.07
N GLU A 218 -10.27 -13.60 6.92
CA GLU A 218 -9.29 -14.54 7.47
C GLU A 218 -7.92 -14.40 6.78
N PRO A 219 -6.81 -14.47 7.54
CA PRO A 219 -6.72 -14.67 9.00
C PRO A 219 -6.76 -13.37 9.84
N LEU A 220 -6.91 -12.20 9.23
CA LEU A 220 -6.85 -10.89 9.90
C LEU A 220 -7.90 -10.70 10.99
N GLN A 221 -9.05 -11.38 10.92
CA GLN A 221 -10.09 -11.37 11.97
C GLN A 221 -9.58 -11.77 13.37
N THR A 222 -8.41 -12.42 13.46
CA THR A 222 -7.76 -12.77 14.74
C THR A 222 -7.00 -11.60 15.38
N ALA A 223 -6.71 -10.54 14.61
CA ALA A 223 -5.89 -9.41 15.02
C ALA A 223 -6.60 -8.05 14.82
N ALA A 224 -7.80 -8.02 14.24
CA ALA A 224 -8.58 -6.81 14.01
C ALA A 224 -10.09 -7.06 14.19
N THR A 225 -10.83 -6.02 14.55
CA THR A 225 -12.28 -6.04 14.80
C THR A 225 -13.00 -4.94 14.02
N SER A 226 -14.33 -5.03 13.94
CA SER A 226 -15.17 -3.95 13.41
C SER A 226 -16.13 -3.48 14.50
N VAL A 227 -16.40 -2.17 14.57
CA VAL A 227 -17.45 -1.64 15.45
C VAL A 227 -18.85 -2.04 14.98
N PHE A 228 -18.99 -2.34 13.69
CA PHE A 228 -20.26 -2.76 13.12
C PHE A 228 -20.54 -4.22 13.45
N LEU A 229 -21.71 -4.49 14.01
CA LEU A 229 -22.14 -5.84 14.34
C LEU A 229 -22.39 -6.66 13.06
N PRO A 230 -22.13 -7.98 13.08
CA PRO A 230 -22.52 -8.87 11.99
C PRO A 230 -24.00 -8.69 11.62
N GLY A 231 -24.28 -8.56 10.32
CA GLY A 231 -25.61 -8.27 9.79
C GLY A 231 -25.92 -6.78 9.61
N THR A 232 -24.99 -5.87 9.95
CA THR A 232 -25.09 -4.47 9.54
C THR A 232 -24.91 -4.37 8.02
N THR A 233 -25.80 -3.64 7.33
CA THR A 233 -25.77 -3.50 5.87
C THR A 233 -25.93 -2.05 5.44
N LEU A 234 -25.47 -1.76 4.23
CA LEU A 234 -25.68 -0.47 3.59
C LEU A 234 -27.09 -0.42 3.00
N ARG A 235 -27.93 0.48 3.48
CA ARG A 235 -29.30 0.65 2.99
C ARG A 235 -29.27 1.09 1.52
N GLY A 236 -29.97 0.34 0.67
CA GLY A 236 -29.97 0.58 -0.78
C GLY A 236 -28.65 0.22 -1.47
N GLY A 237 -27.72 -0.41 -0.76
CA GLY A 237 -26.49 -0.99 -1.32
C GLY A 237 -25.49 0.01 -1.91
N THR A 238 -25.68 1.32 -1.71
CA THR A 238 -24.84 2.36 -2.33
C THR A 238 -24.54 3.51 -1.38
N VAL A 239 -23.31 4.03 -1.49
CA VAL A 239 -22.86 5.26 -0.85
C VAL A 239 -23.02 6.39 -1.85
N VAL A 240 -23.81 7.40 -1.49
CA VAL A 240 -24.05 8.57 -2.34
C VAL A 240 -23.15 9.71 -1.90
N VAL A 241 -22.30 10.19 -2.80
CA VAL A 241 -21.43 11.34 -2.56
C VAL A 241 -22.11 12.60 -3.08
N PHE A 242 -22.40 13.54 -2.20
CA PHE A 242 -22.96 14.86 -2.54
C PHE A 242 -22.17 15.95 -1.82
N ASP A 243 -21.76 16.98 -2.54
CA ASP A 243 -20.92 18.08 -2.02
C ASP A 243 -19.70 17.59 -1.22
N ARG A 244 -19.01 16.56 -1.76
CA ARG A 244 -17.88 15.87 -1.13
C ARG A 244 -18.17 15.15 0.19
N VAL A 245 -19.43 15.03 0.58
CA VAL A 245 -19.86 14.24 1.74
C VAL A 245 -20.35 12.88 1.26
N ALA A 246 -19.74 11.81 1.77
CA ALA A 246 -20.21 10.44 1.59
C ALA A 246 -21.36 10.16 2.55
N ASN A 247 -22.57 9.99 2.02
CA ASN A 247 -23.74 9.63 2.80
C ASN A 247 -23.84 8.11 2.91
N VAL A 248 -23.80 7.61 4.13
CA VAL A 248 -23.75 6.18 4.43
C VAL A 248 -24.98 5.81 5.29
N PRO A 249 -26.11 5.48 4.65
CA PRO A 249 -27.29 5.02 5.36
C PRO A 249 -27.13 3.55 5.73
N LEU A 250 -27.24 3.22 7.01
CA LEU A 250 -27.03 1.89 7.56
C LEU A 250 -28.36 1.28 8.01
N ASP A 251 -28.46 -0.04 7.84
CA ASP A 251 -29.45 -0.89 8.48
C ASP A 251 -28.72 -1.80 9.47
N THR A 252 -29.05 -1.68 10.77
CA THR A 252 -28.41 -2.43 11.85
C THR A 252 -29.38 -3.42 12.50
N PRO A 253 -28.90 -4.59 12.95
CA PRO A 253 -29.76 -5.59 13.62
C PRO A 253 -30.21 -5.15 15.03
N GLN A 254 -29.50 -4.20 15.64
CA GLN A 254 -29.76 -3.68 16.97
C GLN A 254 -29.56 -2.16 17.01
N ALA A 255 -30.05 -1.52 18.07
CA ALA A 255 -29.90 -0.09 18.28
C ALA A 255 -28.41 0.29 18.42
N PHE A 256 -27.93 1.21 17.59
CA PHE A 256 -26.55 1.71 17.59
C PHE A 256 -26.54 3.12 18.19
N THR A 257 -26.46 3.21 19.52
CA THR A 257 -26.73 4.45 20.28
C THR A 257 -25.63 4.88 21.24
N ASP A 258 -24.60 4.04 21.45
CA ASP A 258 -23.45 4.40 22.27
C ASP A 258 -22.62 5.49 21.58
N PRO A 259 -22.45 6.69 22.19
CA PRO A 259 -21.67 7.79 21.60
C PRO A 259 -20.25 7.39 21.19
N HIS A 260 -19.59 6.54 21.99
CA HIS A 260 -18.23 6.11 21.70
C HIS A 260 -18.19 5.15 20.50
N ALA A 261 -19.12 4.20 20.43
CA ALA A 261 -19.26 3.31 19.26
C ALA A 261 -19.58 4.10 17.97
N ILE A 262 -20.42 5.15 18.06
CA ILE A 262 -20.68 6.04 16.94
C ILE A 262 -19.39 6.75 16.49
N ALA A 263 -18.60 7.27 17.43
CA ALA A 263 -17.32 7.90 17.11
C ALA A 263 -16.34 6.94 16.42
N LEU A 264 -16.25 5.69 16.90
CA LEU A 264 -15.47 4.62 16.25
C LEU A 264 -15.97 4.32 14.82
N ALA A 265 -17.29 4.29 14.60
CA ALA A 265 -17.87 4.09 13.27
C ALA A 265 -17.51 5.23 12.30
N TYR A 266 -17.59 6.47 12.77
CA TYR A 266 -17.14 7.63 12.00
C TYR A 266 -15.64 7.55 11.68
N TRP A 267 -14.81 7.12 12.64
CA TRP A 267 -13.38 6.98 12.44
C TRP A 267 -13.04 5.89 11.42
N GLN A 268 -13.63 4.70 11.51
CA GLN A 268 -13.39 3.60 10.57
C GLN A 268 -13.86 3.93 9.14
N ILE A 269 -15.09 4.42 8.97
CA ILE A 269 -15.62 4.80 7.65
C ILE A 269 -14.84 5.98 7.09
N GLY A 270 -14.57 7.00 7.91
CA GLY A 270 -13.81 8.18 7.53
C GLY A 270 -12.39 7.83 7.07
N ALA A 271 -11.69 6.94 7.78
CA ALA A 271 -10.38 6.45 7.37
C ALA A 271 -10.42 5.62 6.08
N THR A 272 -11.41 4.72 5.95
CA THR A 272 -11.60 3.86 4.76
C THR A 272 -11.90 4.66 3.49
N LEU A 273 -12.62 5.78 3.62
CA LEU A 273 -12.98 6.63 2.48
C LEU A 273 -12.03 7.83 2.26
N ARG A 274 -11.00 7.98 3.11
CA ARG A 274 -10.09 9.15 3.11
C ARG A 274 -9.43 9.40 1.76
N ASP A 275 -8.96 8.33 1.11
CA ASP A 275 -8.20 8.41 -0.15
C ASP A 275 -9.08 8.23 -1.40
N VAL A 276 -10.41 8.15 -1.21
CA VAL A 276 -11.36 8.06 -2.31
C VAL A 276 -11.60 9.46 -2.88
N SER A 277 -11.22 9.65 -4.15
CA SER A 277 -11.31 10.95 -4.82
C SER A 277 -12.73 11.53 -4.79
N GLY A 278 -12.82 12.80 -4.39
CA GLY A 278 -14.10 13.52 -4.32
C GLY A 278 -14.82 13.39 -2.98
N ILE A 279 -14.27 12.69 -1.99
CA ILE A 279 -14.80 12.61 -0.62
C ILE A 279 -13.88 13.39 0.33
N SER A 280 -14.47 14.24 1.17
CA SER A 280 -13.77 14.98 2.23
C SER A 280 -14.41 14.83 3.61
N ALA A 281 -15.64 14.33 3.66
CA ALA A 281 -16.36 14.08 4.91
C ALA A 281 -17.32 12.90 4.75
N VAL A 282 -17.77 12.34 5.87
CA VAL A 282 -18.72 11.24 5.93
C VAL A 282 -19.90 11.63 6.79
N SER A 283 -21.09 11.18 6.43
CA SER A 283 -22.33 11.35 7.19
C SER A 283 -22.99 9.99 7.36
N LEU A 284 -23.21 9.57 8.61
CA LEU A 284 -23.81 8.28 8.92
C LEU A 284 -25.28 8.47 9.32
N SER A 285 -26.15 7.54 8.94
CA SER A 285 -27.54 7.51 9.40
C SER A 285 -28.03 6.09 9.64
N LEU A 286 -28.93 5.90 10.61
CA LEU A 286 -29.71 4.67 10.74
C LEU A 286 -31.03 4.87 10.00
N GLY A 287 -31.11 4.29 8.81
CA GLY A 287 -32.12 4.67 7.84
C GLY A 287 -32.10 6.16 7.54
N ASN A 288 -33.15 6.88 7.95
CA ASN A 288 -33.27 8.32 7.71
C ASN A 288 -32.92 9.18 8.94
N VAL A 289 -32.48 8.55 10.03
CA VAL A 289 -32.12 9.25 11.28
C VAL A 289 -30.60 9.46 11.30
N PRO A 290 -30.10 10.70 11.26
CA PRO A 290 -28.67 10.97 11.34
C PRO A 290 -28.07 10.45 12.65
N LEU A 291 -26.84 9.91 12.57
CA LEU A 291 -26.03 9.58 13.73
C LEU A 291 -25.11 10.75 14.03
N GLU A 292 -25.29 11.42 15.16
CA GLU A 292 -24.43 12.55 15.55
C GLU A 292 -23.11 12.04 16.16
N ASN A 293 -21.98 12.55 15.67
CA ASN A 293 -20.67 12.24 16.22
C ASN A 293 -20.31 13.24 17.34
N THR A 294 -20.73 12.96 18.57
CA THR A 294 -20.53 13.86 19.71
C THR A 294 -19.14 13.72 20.36
N GLU A 295 -18.41 12.62 20.08
CA GLU A 295 -17.10 12.31 20.66
C GLU A 295 -16.04 12.02 19.59
N PRO A 296 -15.76 12.96 18.65
CA PRO A 296 -14.90 12.68 17.51
C PRO A 296 -13.50 12.23 17.94
N ILE A 297 -13.05 11.11 17.38
CA ILE A 297 -11.70 10.56 17.59
C ILE A 297 -10.72 11.30 16.69
N ASN A 298 -9.70 11.89 17.31
CA ASN A 298 -8.54 12.41 16.58
C ASN A 298 -7.58 11.26 16.30
N ASP A 299 -7.24 11.08 15.02
CA ASP A 299 -6.23 10.10 14.58
C ASP A 299 -4.92 10.33 15.37
N PRO A 300 -4.42 9.37 16.15
CA PRO A 300 -3.20 9.52 16.92
C PRO A 300 -2.00 9.61 15.96
N SER A 301 -1.69 10.81 15.47
CA SER A 301 -0.52 11.01 14.63
C SER A 301 0.74 10.86 15.49
N GLY A 302 1.35 9.67 15.45
CA GLY A 302 2.71 9.45 15.96
C GLY A 302 3.76 10.32 15.26
N THR A 303 4.97 10.34 15.80
CA THR A 303 6.17 10.95 15.19
C THR A 303 6.36 10.37 13.80
N GLN A 304 6.43 11.24 12.79
CA GLN A 304 6.53 10.82 11.38
C GLN A 304 7.90 11.13 10.76
N ASN A 305 8.86 11.55 11.57
CA ASN A 305 10.17 11.97 11.10
C ASN A 305 11.17 10.82 11.27
N PRO A 306 12.01 10.52 10.25
CA PRO A 306 12.99 9.47 10.36
C PRO A 306 14.06 9.84 11.39
N VAL A 307 14.58 8.82 12.06
CA VAL A 307 15.75 8.90 12.92
C VAL A 307 16.90 8.13 12.30
N MET A 308 18.13 8.53 12.60
CA MET A 308 19.33 7.92 12.06
C MET A 308 20.54 8.25 12.94
N VAL A 309 21.65 7.57 12.72
CA VAL A 309 22.90 7.85 13.42
C VAL A 309 23.76 8.79 12.58
N GLN A 310 24.26 9.88 13.17
CA GLN A 310 25.22 10.80 12.55
C GLN A 310 26.30 11.20 13.56
N ASP A 311 27.57 10.98 13.22
CA ASP A 311 28.72 11.26 14.09
C ASP A 311 28.56 10.67 15.52
N GLY A 312 27.97 9.47 15.60
CA GLY A 312 27.67 8.76 16.86
C GLY A 312 26.45 9.27 17.63
N ASN A 313 25.81 10.36 17.19
CA ASN A 313 24.56 10.87 17.77
C ASN A 313 23.36 10.15 17.15
N LEU A 314 22.31 9.91 17.94
CA LEU A 314 20.99 9.63 17.37
C LEU A 314 20.33 10.96 17.04
N ILE A 315 20.00 11.15 15.77
CA ILE A 315 19.35 12.35 15.28
C ILE A 315 17.96 12.06 14.71
N ARG A 316 17.12 13.09 14.65
CA ARG A 316 15.82 13.10 13.98
C ARG A 316 15.83 14.18 12.90
N LEU A 317 15.40 13.83 11.70
CA LEU A 317 15.33 14.76 10.57
C LEU A 317 13.92 15.35 10.44
N VAL A 318 13.75 16.63 10.76
CA VAL A 318 12.47 17.34 10.73
C VAL A 318 12.52 18.45 9.68
N SER A 319 11.87 18.25 8.53
CA SER A 319 11.85 19.25 7.44
C SER A 319 13.25 19.81 7.13
N GLU A 320 14.20 18.91 6.85
CA GLU A 320 15.63 19.20 6.58
C GLU A 320 16.44 19.73 7.79
N LYS A 321 15.84 19.88 8.97
CA LYS A 321 16.55 20.25 10.20
C LYS A 321 16.91 19.01 11.01
N ILE A 322 18.11 19.04 11.58
CA ILE A 322 18.61 17.98 12.46
C ILE A 322 18.28 18.33 13.91
N GLU A 323 17.61 17.41 14.59
CA GLU A 323 17.40 17.43 16.04
C GLU A 323 18.19 16.28 16.68
N VAL A 324 19.04 16.56 17.68
CA VAL A 324 19.77 15.51 18.40
C VAL A 324 18.90 14.93 19.50
N LEU A 325 18.60 13.64 19.43
CA LEU A 325 17.83 12.90 20.44
C LEU A 325 18.73 12.33 21.53
N ILE A 326 19.86 11.75 21.12
CA ILE A 326 20.86 11.18 22.02
C ILE A 326 22.23 11.71 21.58
N PRO A 327 22.88 12.55 22.40
CA PRO A 327 24.24 13.00 22.10
C PRO A 327 25.23 11.87 22.36
N ALA A 328 26.21 11.69 21.46
CA ALA A 328 27.27 10.69 21.58
C ALA A 328 28.02 10.80 22.92
N THR A 329 28.17 12.02 23.44
CA THR A 329 28.82 12.29 24.74
C THR A 329 28.11 11.65 25.93
N ALA A 330 26.82 11.33 25.83
CA ALA A 330 26.06 10.70 26.90
C ALA A 330 26.14 9.16 26.87
N LEU A 331 26.77 8.58 25.85
CA LEU A 331 26.89 7.13 25.66
C LEU A 331 28.20 6.54 26.18
N GLY A 332 29.17 7.39 26.55
CA GLY A 332 30.50 6.95 26.95
C GLY A 332 31.20 6.22 25.80
N ASN A 333 31.47 4.92 25.98
CA ASN A 333 32.10 4.07 24.95
C ASN A 333 31.08 3.31 24.08
N LEU A 334 29.78 3.49 24.32
CA LEU A 334 28.75 2.83 23.52
C LEU A 334 28.57 3.54 22.19
N THR A 335 28.46 2.76 21.12
CA THR A 335 28.13 3.26 19.77
C THR A 335 26.75 2.73 19.40
N ILE A 336 25.86 3.61 18.95
CA ILE A 336 24.52 3.26 18.50
C ILE A 336 24.63 2.51 17.16
N SER A 337 23.95 1.37 17.07
CA SER A 337 23.68 0.67 15.81
C SER A 337 22.24 0.18 15.81
N HIS A 338 21.58 0.22 14.65
CA HIS A 338 20.18 -0.17 14.47
C HIS A 338 19.23 0.47 15.52
N PRO A 339 19.08 1.80 15.53
CA PRO A 339 18.14 2.44 16.43
C PRO A 339 16.70 2.07 16.06
N ALA A 340 15.81 2.06 17.05
CA ALA A 340 14.37 1.99 16.85
C ALA A 340 13.65 2.86 17.89
N VAL A 341 12.55 3.49 17.47
CA VAL A 341 11.81 4.50 18.25
C VAL A 341 10.32 4.19 18.19
N SER A 342 9.59 4.32 19.31
CA SER A 342 8.13 4.22 19.32
C SER A 342 7.48 5.41 18.62
N ALA A 343 6.28 5.24 18.05
CA ALA A 343 5.46 6.32 17.49
C ALA A 343 5.41 7.57 18.37
N ASP A 344 5.25 7.44 19.70
CA ASP A 344 5.19 8.58 20.61
C ASP A 344 6.56 9.20 20.98
N GLY A 345 7.65 8.64 20.45
CA GLY A 345 9.03 9.08 20.68
C GLY A 345 9.57 8.79 22.08
N LYS A 346 8.82 8.11 22.96
CA LYS A 346 9.21 7.89 24.37
C LYS A 346 10.10 6.68 24.58
N THR A 347 9.99 5.67 23.73
CA THR A 347 10.84 4.48 23.76
C THR A 347 11.88 4.61 22.67
N ILE A 348 13.15 4.67 23.05
CA ILE A 348 14.27 4.67 22.11
C ILE A 348 15.19 3.51 22.50
N VAL A 349 15.41 2.58 21.57
CA VAL A 349 16.29 1.42 21.76
C VAL A 349 17.31 1.35 20.64
N PHE A 350 18.43 0.67 20.90
CA PHE A 350 19.46 0.44 19.90
C PHE A 350 20.33 -0.77 20.29
N THR A 351 20.93 -1.41 19.29
CA THR A 351 21.98 -2.41 19.51
C THR A 351 23.36 -1.77 19.60
N ASP A 352 24.32 -2.47 20.21
CA ASP A 352 25.72 -2.16 19.99
C ASP A 352 26.22 -2.69 18.64
N THR A 353 27.37 -2.20 18.17
CA THR A 353 27.95 -2.60 16.88
C THR A 353 28.38 -4.07 16.83
N SER A 354 28.47 -4.75 17.97
CA SER A 354 28.72 -6.20 18.02
C SER A 354 27.44 -7.03 17.88
N GLY A 355 26.26 -6.42 17.97
CA GLY A 355 24.97 -7.12 17.96
C GLY A 355 24.78 -8.03 19.18
N GLN A 356 25.50 -7.82 20.28
CA GLN A 356 25.42 -8.68 21.46
C GLN A 356 24.50 -8.10 22.52
N ARG A 357 24.22 -6.79 22.49
CA ARG A 357 23.43 -6.12 23.51
C ARG A 357 22.42 -5.16 22.91
N LEU A 358 21.22 -5.19 23.48
CA LEU A 358 20.16 -4.23 23.21
C LEU A 358 20.05 -3.27 24.40
N TYR A 359 20.07 -1.98 24.12
CA TYR A 359 19.97 -0.91 25.10
C TYR A 359 18.67 -0.15 24.96
N LEU A 360 18.10 0.26 26.09
CA LEU A 360 17.05 1.26 26.21
C LEU A 360 17.67 2.57 26.65
N TRP A 361 17.37 3.64 25.92
CA TRP A 361 17.64 4.99 26.38
C TRP A 361 16.58 5.42 27.39
N SER A 362 17.00 5.64 28.64
CA SER A 362 16.11 6.03 29.73
C SER A 362 16.84 6.93 30.71
N ARG A 363 16.18 8.00 31.17
CA ARG A 363 16.74 8.95 32.16
C ARG A 363 18.15 9.42 31.82
N GLN A 364 18.39 9.73 30.53
CA GLN A 364 19.68 10.19 29.99
C GLN A 364 20.83 9.17 30.12
N THR A 365 20.52 7.88 30.20
CA THR A 365 21.51 6.81 30.20
C THR A 365 21.05 5.62 29.36
N ALA A 366 22.01 4.83 28.88
CA ALA A 366 21.76 3.59 28.16
C ALA A 366 21.69 2.41 29.16
N VAL A 367 20.50 1.83 29.31
CA VAL A 367 20.23 0.68 30.18
C VAL A 367 20.17 -0.58 29.33
N LYS A 368 20.99 -1.59 29.64
CA LYS A 368 20.96 -2.88 28.91
C LYS A 368 19.63 -3.60 29.20
N LEU A 369 18.86 -3.89 28.16
CA LEU A 369 17.61 -4.66 28.24
C LEU A 369 17.83 -6.15 27.97
N LEU A 370 18.68 -6.47 26.99
CA LEU A 370 18.89 -7.83 26.54
C LEU A 370 20.36 -8.06 26.19
N GLU A 371 20.82 -9.27 26.45
CA GLU A 371 22.12 -9.79 26.00
C GLU A 371 21.88 -11.05 25.17
N GLY A 372 22.56 -11.14 24.04
CA GLY A 372 22.46 -12.22 23.08
C GLY A 372 23.79 -12.45 22.38
N ARG A 373 23.80 -13.36 21.40
CA ARG A 373 25.01 -13.67 20.63
C ARG A 373 25.07 -12.86 19.34
N GLU A 374 23.95 -12.86 18.61
CA GLU A 374 23.78 -12.19 17.31
C GLU A 374 22.34 -11.64 17.24
N LEU A 375 22.08 -10.58 18.00
CA LEU A 375 20.78 -9.89 18.00
C LEU A 375 20.56 -9.17 16.66
N LEU A 376 19.36 -9.32 16.11
CA LEU A 376 18.92 -8.57 14.95
C LEU A 376 18.48 -7.15 15.35
N ALA A 377 18.49 -6.25 14.36
CA ALA A 377 17.97 -4.89 14.49
C ALA A 377 16.58 -4.90 15.18
N PRO A 378 16.37 -4.06 16.21
CA PRO A 378 15.11 -4.01 16.92
C PRO A 378 14.04 -3.27 16.09
N SER A 379 12.77 -3.58 16.38
CA SER A 379 11.60 -2.84 15.90
C SER A 379 10.73 -2.50 17.12
N VAL A 380 10.25 -1.27 17.24
CA VAL A 380 9.30 -0.89 18.31
C VAL A 380 7.92 -0.77 17.69
N ASP A 381 6.91 -1.42 18.26
CA ASP A 381 5.53 -1.31 17.77
C ASP A 381 4.75 -0.18 18.45
N ARG A 382 3.57 0.16 17.91
CA ARG A 382 2.69 1.22 18.43
C ARG A 382 2.29 1.08 19.90
N VAL A 383 2.27 -0.15 20.44
CA VAL A 383 1.90 -0.41 21.85
C VAL A 383 3.14 -0.48 22.75
N GLY A 384 4.33 -0.20 22.21
CA GLY A 384 5.59 -0.06 22.93
C GLY A 384 6.28 -1.38 23.27
N TRP A 385 5.97 -2.46 22.56
CA TRP A 385 6.81 -3.67 22.60
C TRP A 385 7.99 -3.52 21.64
N ILE A 386 9.15 -3.97 22.11
CA ILE A 386 10.41 -3.99 21.40
C ILE A 386 10.63 -5.40 20.88
N TRP A 387 10.60 -5.57 19.57
CA TRP A 387 10.76 -6.82 18.85
C TRP A 387 12.19 -6.98 18.36
N SER A 388 12.77 -8.16 18.55
CA SER A 388 14.07 -8.54 18.00
C SER A 388 14.14 -10.07 17.90
N ALA A 389 15.18 -10.59 17.28
CA ALA A 389 15.48 -12.01 17.29
C ALA A 389 16.97 -12.22 17.55
N ASN A 390 17.34 -13.43 17.99
CA ASN A 390 18.73 -13.83 18.08
C ASN A 390 18.97 -14.80 16.93
N ARG A 391 19.78 -14.41 15.95
CA ARG A 391 20.14 -15.21 14.76
C ARG A 391 20.64 -16.61 15.13
N ALA A 392 21.35 -16.72 16.25
CA ALA A 392 21.84 -18.00 16.78
C ALA A 392 20.74 -18.92 17.36
N LYS A 393 19.49 -18.44 17.49
CA LYS A 393 18.32 -19.18 17.97
C LYS A 393 17.21 -19.14 16.91
N ALA A 394 17.31 -20.02 15.92
CA ALA A 394 16.33 -20.13 14.85
C ALA A 394 14.91 -20.44 15.37
N GLY A 395 13.90 -20.05 14.60
CA GLY A 395 12.50 -20.39 14.86
C GLY A 395 11.80 -19.53 15.92
N GLN A 396 12.46 -18.53 16.52
CA GLN A 396 11.85 -17.67 17.55
C GLN A 396 12.14 -16.19 17.37
N VAL A 397 11.17 -15.37 17.79
CA VAL A 397 11.33 -13.92 17.99
C VAL A 397 11.04 -13.58 19.45
N MET A 398 11.57 -12.45 19.91
CA MET A 398 11.42 -11.96 21.28
C MET A 398 10.71 -10.61 21.24
N ALA A 399 9.73 -10.42 22.11
CA ALA A 399 9.09 -9.14 22.38
C ALA A 399 9.36 -8.72 23.83
N LEU A 400 9.87 -7.51 24.02
CA LEU A 400 10.24 -6.95 25.32
C LEU A 400 9.50 -5.65 25.62
N LYS A 401 9.25 -5.35 26.89
CA LYS A 401 8.84 -4.03 27.36
C LYS A 401 10.01 -3.27 28.01
N PRO A 402 9.95 -1.93 28.07
CA PRO A 402 10.94 -1.13 28.80
C PRO A 402 11.11 -1.50 30.28
N ASP A 403 10.12 -2.12 30.90
CA ASP A 403 10.17 -2.61 32.29
C ASP A 403 10.88 -3.97 32.46
N GLY A 404 11.31 -4.59 31.36
CA GLY A 404 11.98 -5.90 31.35
C GLY A 404 11.05 -7.09 31.14
N THR A 405 9.73 -6.90 31.05
CA THR A 405 8.79 -7.96 30.66
C THR A 405 9.19 -8.51 29.29
N ARG A 406 9.18 -9.84 29.14
CA ARG A 406 9.61 -10.52 27.91
C ARG A 406 8.68 -11.67 27.56
N VAL A 407 8.38 -11.80 26.27
CA VAL A 407 7.69 -12.93 25.66
C VAL A 407 8.55 -13.48 24.52
N ASP A 408 8.80 -14.78 24.53
CA ASP A 408 9.40 -15.50 23.41
C ASP A 408 8.27 -16.13 22.60
N LEU A 409 8.24 -15.89 21.28
CA LEU A 409 7.21 -16.38 20.37
C LEU A 409 7.83 -17.29 19.32
N ASP A 410 7.21 -18.45 19.12
CA ASP A 410 7.57 -19.36 18.03
C ASP A 410 7.10 -18.78 16.69
N LEU A 411 7.95 -18.93 15.68
CA LEU A 411 7.62 -18.55 14.31
C LEU A 411 6.65 -19.57 13.69
N PRO A 412 5.67 -19.10 12.90
CA PRO A 412 4.64 -19.98 12.35
C PRO A 412 5.15 -20.85 11.19
N TRP A 413 6.25 -20.45 10.53
CA TRP A 413 6.99 -21.29 9.61
C TRP A 413 7.95 -22.19 10.40
N GLN A 414 7.68 -23.49 10.42
CA GLN A 414 8.39 -24.49 11.24
C GLN A 414 9.66 -25.00 10.55
N ASP A 415 10.49 -24.10 10.04
CA ASP A 415 11.81 -24.44 9.49
C ASP A 415 12.94 -23.83 10.33
N SER A 416 14.16 -24.34 10.11
CA SER A 416 15.36 -23.84 10.77
C SER A 416 16.07 -22.77 9.95
N SER A 417 15.33 -22.02 9.13
CA SER A 417 15.93 -20.94 8.34
C SER A 417 16.49 -19.85 9.24
N GLU A 418 17.63 -19.30 8.84
CA GLU A 418 18.26 -18.20 9.56
C GLU A 418 17.47 -16.91 9.31
N LEU A 419 17.17 -16.18 10.39
CA LEU A 419 16.55 -14.87 10.32
C LEU A 419 17.63 -13.80 10.12
N GLU A 420 17.41 -12.94 9.14
CA GLU A 420 18.28 -11.82 8.82
C GLU A 420 17.70 -10.48 9.27
N THR A 421 16.37 -10.33 9.25
CA THR A 421 15.66 -9.12 9.66
C THR A 421 14.30 -9.48 10.22
N VAL A 422 13.84 -8.76 11.23
CA VAL A 422 12.47 -8.81 11.76
C VAL A 422 11.97 -7.39 11.96
N THR A 423 10.81 -7.06 11.41
CA THR A 423 10.19 -5.73 11.58
C THR A 423 8.68 -5.85 11.73
N VAL A 424 8.11 -5.03 12.60
CA VAL A 424 6.67 -5.00 12.88
C VAL A 424 6.01 -3.85 12.13
N SER A 425 4.80 -4.08 11.59
CA SER A 425 4.06 -3.04 10.88
C SER A 425 3.71 -1.89 11.82
N PRO A 426 3.62 -0.64 11.32
CA PRO A 426 3.26 0.52 12.13
C PRO A 426 1.95 0.38 12.94
N ASP A 427 0.98 -0.38 12.45
CA ASP A 427 -0.27 -0.68 13.16
C ASP A 427 -0.13 -1.77 14.25
N GLY A 428 1.04 -2.42 14.33
CA GLY A 428 1.40 -3.41 15.34
C GLY A 428 0.77 -4.79 15.17
N THR A 429 0.14 -5.09 14.02
CA THR A 429 -0.55 -6.37 13.79
C THR A 429 0.19 -7.35 12.90
N ARG A 430 1.25 -6.94 12.20
CA ARG A 430 2.00 -7.81 11.28
C ARG A 430 3.47 -7.82 11.61
N LEU A 431 4.09 -8.99 11.46
CA LEU A 431 5.52 -9.19 11.52
C LEU A 431 5.99 -9.58 10.12
N ALA A 432 7.00 -8.88 9.60
CA ALA A 432 7.73 -9.27 8.41
C ALA A 432 9.11 -9.77 8.83
N ALA A 433 9.50 -10.94 8.33
CA ALA A 433 10.81 -11.52 8.54
C ALA A 433 11.51 -11.75 7.20
N MET A 434 12.78 -11.37 7.11
CA MET A 434 13.66 -11.80 6.03
C MET A 434 14.42 -13.03 6.52
N ARG A 435 14.34 -14.12 5.76
CA ARG A 435 14.92 -15.42 6.09
C ARG A 435 15.75 -15.98 4.94
N ARG A 436 16.78 -16.76 5.27
CA ARG A 436 17.59 -17.49 4.29
C ARG A 436 17.10 -18.92 4.15
N VAL A 437 16.46 -19.24 3.03
CA VAL A 437 15.92 -20.58 2.72
C VAL A 437 16.62 -21.15 1.52
N ASN A 438 17.28 -22.30 1.68
CA ASN A 438 18.04 -22.98 0.61
C ASN A 438 19.02 -22.03 -0.12
N GLY A 439 19.66 -21.12 0.61
CA GLY A 439 20.60 -20.13 0.07
C GLY A 439 19.97 -18.89 -0.56
N LYS A 440 18.64 -18.81 -0.67
CA LYS A 440 17.90 -17.66 -1.21
C LYS A 440 17.27 -16.83 -0.10
N ASP A 441 17.18 -15.52 -0.35
CA ASP A 441 16.45 -14.62 0.53
C ASP A 441 14.95 -14.76 0.27
N GLN A 442 14.18 -14.89 1.34
CA GLN A 442 12.74 -14.95 1.30
C GLN A 442 12.18 -14.03 2.37
N VAL A 443 11.14 -13.28 2.03
CA VAL A 443 10.40 -12.48 3.01
C VAL A 443 9.11 -13.22 3.35
N THR A 444 8.85 -13.41 4.64
CA THR A 444 7.66 -14.08 5.14
C THR A 444 6.92 -13.19 6.12
N LEU A 445 5.60 -13.13 5.97
CA LEU A 445 4.69 -12.35 6.80
C LEU A 445 3.95 -13.26 7.78
N ALA A 446 3.76 -12.78 9.01
CA ALA A 446 2.89 -13.38 10.03
C ALA A 446 2.01 -12.32 10.68
N LEU A 447 0.83 -12.74 11.17
CA LEU A 447 -0.02 -11.92 12.02
C LEU A 447 0.40 -12.03 13.48
N ILE A 448 0.39 -10.91 14.19
CA ILE A 448 0.64 -10.83 15.62
C ILE A 448 -0.70 -10.89 16.35
N VAL A 449 -0.95 -11.98 17.07
CA VAL A 449 -2.13 -12.13 17.92
C VAL A 449 -1.82 -11.56 19.29
N ARG A 450 -2.73 -10.75 19.82
CA ARG A 450 -2.58 -10.07 21.11
C ARG A 450 -3.76 -10.33 22.04
N ASP A 451 -3.51 -10.20 23.33
CA ASP A 451 -4.58 -10.06 24.32
C ASP A 451 -5.21 -8.64 24.29
N GLN A 452 -6.25 -8.43 25.09
CA GLN A 452 -6.94 -7.14 25.22
C GLN A 452 -6.07 -6.01 25.79
N ASN A 453 -4.93 -6.34 26.42
CA ASN A 453 -3.97 -5.37 26.95
C ASN A 453 -2.85 -5.06 25.94
N GLY A 454 -2.86 -5.67 24.75
CA GLY A 454 -1.86 -5.50 23.72
C GLY A 454 -0.61 -6.36 23.90
N SER A 455 -0.61 -7.34 24.82
CA SER A 455 0.51 -8.28 24.97
C SER A 455 0.49 -9.30 23.83
N PRO A 456 1.62 -9.56 23.15
CA PRO A 456 1.69 -10.58 22.11
C PRO A 456 1.53 -11.98 22.72
N LEU A 457 0.70 -12.80 22.09
CA LEU A 457 0.39 -14.17 22.52
C LEU A 457 0.98 -15.22 21.58
N SER A 458 0.88 -15.00 20.27
CA SER A 458 1.35 -15.92 19.24
C SER A 458 1.52 -15.21 17.90
N LEU A 459 2.18 -15.89 16.97
CA LEU A 459 2.25 -15.53 15.56
C LEU A 459 1.43 -16.53 14.74
N LEU A 460 0.59 -16.04 13.82
CA LEU A 460 -0.29 -16.87 13.01
C LEU A 460 -0.11 -16.62 11.51
N GLY A 461 -0.27 -17.71 10.76
CA GLY A 461 -0.11 -17.71 9.30
C GLY A 461 1.35 -17.57 8.88
N ALA A 462 1.62 -17.92 7.63
CA ALA A 462 2.91 -17.66 6.99
C ALA A 462 2.61 -17.36 5.52
N GLN A 463 2.85 -16.13 5.10
CA GLN A 463 2.69 -15.73 3.72
C GLN A 463 4.05 -15.30 3.17
N ASP A 464 4.58 -16.10 2.25
CA ASP A 464 5.82 -15.79 1.55
C ASP A 464 5.57 -14.71 0.48
N VAL A 465 6.53 -13.81 0.35
CA VAL A 465 6.56 -12.74 -0.63
C VAL A 465 7.64 -13.04 -1.65
N GLU A 466 7.26 -13.10 -2.93
CA GLU A 466 8.21 -13.31 -4.02
C GLU A 466 8.90 -12.00 -4.41
N LEU A 467 10.22 -11.92 -4.18
CA LEU A 467 11.05 -10.76 -4.52
C LEU A 467 12.00 -11.02 -5.70
N GLY A 468 11.89 -12.18 -6.32
CA GLY A 468 12.84 -12.66 -7.33
C GLY A 468 14.09 -13.30 -6.71
N SER A 469 15.17 -13.38 -7.48
CA SER A 469 16.42 -14.05 -7.09
C SER A 469 17.52 -13.12 -6.60
N GLU A 470 17.34 -11.81 -6.71
CA GLU A 470 18.32 -10.83 -6.27
C GLU A 470 18.42 -10.82 -4.74
N PRO A 471 19.62 -10.66 -4.15
CA PRO A 471 19.78 -10.55 -2.71
C PRO A 471 18.96 -9.40 -2.14
N VAL A 472 18.35 -9.61 -0.97
CA VAL A 472 17.59 -8.59 -0.26
C VAL A 472 18.52 -7.93 0.78
N VAL A 473 18.78 -6.65 0.60
CA VAL A 473 19.74 -5.87 1.40
C VAL A 473 19.06 -5.26 2.63
N SER A 474 17.84 -4.78 2.47
CA SER A 474 17.11 -4.09 3.54
C SER A 474 15.61 -4.18 3.29
N LEU A 475 14.82 -4.14 4.36
CA LEU A 475 13.37 -4.28 4.36
C LEU A 475 12.76 -3.29 5.37
N ALA A 476 11.73 -2.56 4.95
CA ALA A 476 10.94 -1.70 5.84
C ALA A 476 9.45 -1.72 5.47
N TRP A 477 8.60 -1.28 6.39
CA TRP A 477 7.17 -1.07 6.13
C TRP A 477 6.90 0.31 5.54
N VAL A 478 5.95 0.38 4.60
CA VAL A 478 5.34 1.64 4.14
C VAL A 478 3.83 1.51 4.25
N GLN A 479 3.15 2.52 4.81
CA GLN A 479 1.68 2.55 4.97
C GLN A 479 1.04 1.43 5.82
N GLY A 480 1.80 0.53 6.43
CA GLY A 480 1.27 -0.60 7.24
C GLY A 480 0.62 -1.74 6.44
N TYR A 481 0.40 -1.55 5.13
CA TYR A 481 -0.14 -2.56 4.22
C TYR A 481 0.75 -2.81 2.99
N SER A 482 1.98 -2.30 3.02
CA SER A 482 3.00 -2.52 1.99
C SER A 482 4.39 -2.64 2.64
N LEU A 483 5.25 -3.45 2.04
CA LEU A 483 6.67 -3.50 2.35
C LEU A 483 7.46 -2.77 1.27
N VAL A 484 8.65 -2.31 1.62
CA VAL A 484 9.67 -1.83 0.68
C VAL A 484 10.92 -2.64 0.92
N ALA A 485 11.43 -3.26 -0.14
CA ALA A 485 12.69 -4.01 -0.10
C ALA A 485 13.71 -3.34 -1.02
N LEU A 486 14.95 -3.24 -0.54
CA LEU A 486 16.10 -2.91 -1.36
C LEU A 486 16.74 -4.23 -1.80
N THR A 487 16.80 -4.48 -3.11
CA THR A 487 17.36 -5.72 -3.69
C THR A 487 18.52 -5.45 -4.63
N GLY A 488 19.41 -6.42 -4.79
CA GLY A 488 20.62 -6.32 -5.63
C GLY A 488 21.80 -5.74 -4.87
N THR A 489 22.99 -5.76 -5.49
CA THR A 489 24.24 -5.31 -4.86
C THR A 489 24.97 -4.27 -5.73
N ASP A 490 25.92 -3.57 -5.10
CA ASP A 490 26.87 -2.68 -5.76
C ASP A 490 26.19 -1.64 -6.68
N ASP A 491 26.47 -1.74 -7.98
CA ASP A 491 26.07 -0.80 -9.01
C ASP A 491 24.61 -0.99 -9.48
N LYS A 492 23.92 -2.05 -9.04
CA LYS A 492 22.58 -2.41 -9.53
C LYS A 492 21.63 -2.73 -8.38
N THR A 493 21.31 -1.70 -7.60
CA THR A 493 20.24 -1.81 -6.60
C THR A 493 18.89 -1.47 -7.22
N THR A 494 17.83 -2.11 -6.71
CA THR A 494 16.43 -1.91 -7.11
C THR A 494 15.61 -1.77 -5.84
N VAL A 495 14.72 -0.78 -5.79
CA VAL A 495 13.73 -0.68 -4.72
C VAL A 495 12.43 -1.32 -5.22
N ARG A 496 11.96 -2.31 -4.47
CA ARG A 496 10.71 -3.03 -4.71
C ARG A 496 9.67 -2.58 -3.71
N ILE A 497 8.52 -2.13 -4.20
CA ILE A 497 7.36 -1.79 -3.38
C ILE A 497 6.39 -2.94 -3.50
N ILE A 498 6.06 -3.51 -2.35
CA ILE A 498 5.41 -4.81 -2.23
C ILE A 498 4.13 -4.62 -1.41
N PRO A 499 3.00 -4.31 -2.06
CA PRO A 499 1.71 -4.35 -1.38
C PRO A 499 1.45 -5.76 -0.82
N LEU A 500 0.86 -5.87 0.37
CA LEU A 500 0.52 -7.18 0.97
C LEU A 500 -0.42 -8.00 0.07
N PHE A 501 -1.28 -7.29 -0.68
CA PHE A 501 -2.20 -7.85 -1.66
C PHE A 501 -2.13 -6.99 -2.93
N GLY A 502 -1.32 -7.38 -3.91
CA GLY A 502 -1.21 -6.66 -5.17
C GLY A 502 0.07 -6.95 -5.94
N PRO A 503 0.21 -6.37 -7.15
CA PRO A 503 1.42 -6.51 -7.93
C PRO A 503 2.59 -5.72 -7.31
N VAL A 504 3.77 -6.32 -7.33
CA VAL A 504 5.02 -5.65 -6.93
C VAL A 504 5.40 -4.63 -8.00
N SER A 505 5.74 -3.42 -7.57
CA SER A 505 6.34 -2.42 -8.46
C SER A 505 7.82 -2.24 -8.14
N SER A 506 8.60 -1.76 -9.12
CA SER A 506 10.03 -1.59 -8.96
C SER A 506 10.50 -0.27 -9.54
N LEU A 507 11.48 0.33 -8.88
CA LEU A 507 12.20 1.51 -9.35
C LEU A 507 13.71 1.30 -9.19
N PRO A 508 14.53 1.94 -10.04
CA PRO A 508 15.99 1.92 -9.85
C PRO A 508 16.34 2.44 -8.46
N GLY A 509 17.25 1.76 -7.77
CA GLY A 509 17.82 2.24 -6.51
C GLY A 509 18.97 3.22 -6.73
N VAL A 510 19.69 3.51 -5.65
CA VAL A 510 20.94 4.30 -5.70
C VAL A 510 22.14 3.34 -5.65
N LYS A 511 23.18 3.64 -6.43
CA LYS A 511 24.45 2.89 -6.42
C LYS A 511 24.99 2.75 -5.00
N ASN A 512 25.41 1.54 -4.64
CA ASN A 512 25.93 1.19 -3.32
C ASN A 512 24.96 1.49 -2.16
N ALA A 513 23.65 1.53 -2.42
CA ALA A 513 22.66 1.57 -1.35
C ALA A 513 22.79 0.32 -0.48
N SER A 514 22.88 0.52 0.83
CA SER A 514 23.11 -0.53 1.83
C SER A 514 22.03 -0.56 2.91
N GLY A 515 21.11 0.40 2.93
CA GLY A 515 20.00 0.44 3.86
C GLY A 515 18.84 1.28 3.33
N LEU A 516 17.65 1.05 3.89
CA LEU A 516 16.45 1.82 3.58
C LEU A 516 15.63 2.13 4.82
N ALA A 517 14.88 3.22 4.77
CA ALA A 517 13.82 3.54 5.72
C ALA A 517 12.57 3.96 4.94
N ALA A 518 11.38 3.60 5.42
CA ALA A 518 10.14 4.00 4.79
C ALA A 518 9.12 4.50 5.82
N GLY A 519 8.42 5.58 5.47
CA GLY A 519 7.44 6.22 6.33
C GLY A 519 5.99 5.88 5.95
N LYS A 520 5.10 6.86 6.07
CA LYS A 520 3.67 6.72 5.74
C LYS A 520 3.37 6.86 4.26
N THR A 521 4.25 7.43 3.47
CA THR A 521 4.05 7.57 2.02
C THR A 521 5.23 7.08 1.22
N GLU A 522 5.01 6.82 -0.05
CA GLU A 522 6.07 6.43 -0.98
C GLU A 522 7.16 7.52 -1.14
N ASN A 523 6.84 8.80 -0.99
CA ASN A 523 7.82 9.90 -1.00
C ASN A 523 8.62 10.03 0.32
N GLN A 524 8.28 9.22 1.32
CA GLN A 524 8.99 9.12 2.59
C GLN A 524 9.95 7.92 2.61
N ILE A 525 10.26 7.34 1.45
CA ILE A 525 11.30 6.31 1.32
C ILE A 525 12.66 7.00 1.24
N TYR A 526 13.57 6.57 2.11
CA TYR A 526 14.98 6.96 2.13
C TYR A 526 15.87 5.77 1.82
N LEU A 527 16.93 6.01 1.06
CA LEU A 527 18.03 5.08 0.85
C LEU A 527 19.31 5.66 1.45
N VAL A 528 20.08 4.83 2.14
CA VAL A 528 21.42 5.19 2.61
C VAL A 528 22.45 4.32 1.89
N THR A 529 23.55 4.93 1.47
CA THR A 529 24.68 4.23 0.85
C THR A 529 25.69 3.78 1.89
N ALA A 530 26.55 2.81 1.53
CA ALA A 530 27.65 2.38 2.39
C ALA A 530 28.62 3.52 2.78
N ALA A 531 28.65 4.61 2.00
CA ALA A 531 29.45 5.80 2.28
C ALA A 531 28.74 6.82 3.21
N GLY A 532 27.50 6.54 3.63
CA GLY A 532 26.71 7.40 4.50
C GLY A 532 25.96 8.53 3.78
N GLU A 533 25.84 8.47 2.46
CA GLU A 533 24.99 9.40 1.68
C GLU A 533 23.53 8.96 1.72
N LEU A 534 22.65 9.86 2.16
CA LEU A 534 21.22 9.66 2.29
C LEU A 534 20.47 10.30 1.11
N TYR A 535 19.56 9.54 0.52
CA TYR A 535 18.72 9.97 -0.59
C TYR A 535 17.25 9.78 -0.25
N GLN A 536 16.44 10.81 -0.46
CA GLN A 536 14.99 10.75 -0.36
C GLN A 536 14.37 10.50 -1.74
N ARG A 537 13.30 9.70 -1.79
CA ARG A 537 12.52 9.54 -3.00
C ARG A 537 11.81 10.84 -3.38
N SER A 538 11.95 11.23 -4.64
CA SER A 538 11.25 12.37 -5.25
C SER A 538 10.64 11.92 -6.58
N GLY A 539 9.37 11.50 -6.54
CA GLY A 539 8.68 10.90 -7.68
C GLY A 539 9.34 9.58 -8.11
N ARG A 540 9.91 9.55 -9.33
CA ARG A 540 10.70 8.42 -9.86
C ARG A 540 12.21 8.58 -9.71
N ASN A 541 12.66 9.67 -9.09
CA ASN A 541 14.07 10.00 -8.90
C ASN A 541 14.46 9.99 -7.41
N TRP A 542 15.75 10.15 -7.17
CA TRP A 542 16.34 10.24 -5.83
C TRP A 542 17.00 11.60 -5.65
N GLN A 543 16.67 12.28 -4.55
CA GLN A 543 17.25 13.56 -4.17
C GLN A 543 18.16 13.35 -2.96
N HIS A 544 19.39 13.87 -3.03
CA HIS A 544 20.30 13.86 -1.89
C HIS A 544 19.74 14.69 -0.73
N ALA A 545 19.80 14.15 0.48
CA ALA A 545 19.22 14.75 1.68
C ALA A 545 20.28 15.08 2.75
N LEU A 546 21.16 14.12 3.08
CA LEU A 546 22.19 14.25 4.12
C LEU A 546 23.42 13.39 3.80
N SER A 547 24.53 13.68 4.45
CA SER A 547 25.78 12.90 4.36
C SER A 547 26.26 12.48 5.76
N GLY A 548 27.08 11.43 5.81
CA GLY A 548 27.65 10.89 7.05
C GLY A 548 26.64 10.24 8.00
N VAL A 549 25.52 9.72 7.46
CA VAL A 549 24.47 9.09 8.26
C VAL A 549 24.40 7.58 8.05
N HIS A 550 23.95 6.85 9.07
CA HIS A 550 23.77 5.40 9.04
C HIS A 550 22.47 4.99 9.73
N ASP A 551 22.01 3.77 9.45
CA ASP A 551 20.84 3.13 10.06
C ASP A 551 19.58 4.03 10.13
N PRO A 552 19.10 4.58 9.00
CA PRO A 552 17.87 5.34 9.01
C PRO A 552 16.70 4.41 9.33
N THR A 553 15.76 4.89 10.14
CA THR A 553 14.50 4.20 10.43
C THR A 553 13.40 5.21 10.71
N TYR A 554 12.14 4.80 10.55
CA TYR A 554 11.01 5.57 11.04
C TYR A 554 10.55 5.04 12.40
N PRO A 555 9.96 5.90 13.25
CA PRO A 555 9.24 5.44 14.42
C PRO A 555 8.15 4.44 14.03
N GLY A 556 8.06 3.34 14.77
CA GLY A 556 7.10 2.24 14.53
C GLY A 556 5.82 2.35 15.33
#